data_AF-A0A9D4YYC9-F1
#
_entry.id   AF-A0A9D4YYC9-F1
#
_cell.length_a   1.000
_cell.length_b   1.000
_cell.length_c   1.000
_cell.angle_alpha   90.00
_cell.angle_beta   90.00
_cell.angle_gamma   90.00
#
_symmetry.space_group_name_H-M   'P 1'
#
loop_
_entity.id
_entity.type
_entity.pdbx_description
1 polymer ?
#
loop_
_entity_poly.entity_id
_entity_poly.type
_entity_poly.pdbx_seq_one_letter_code
_entity_poly.pdbx_strand_id
1 'polypeptide(L)'
;MDPYADSVSLWRVLATVFLPIPVILATILSTPAPRNVRDRVLWFVEKVLGFEVRRPFLVIHVALLVTGCSLLATLAPMAQAQRDLWALHDKRDPNIVVLLLSQKFRHERNFWISLYSLTAWVVLLVVHRVNREKHELRGQLLALQGRGDEAAREVGFMGRSAEAEMCRMGKAAAEGPLGASVTALVPPSGGSGSQGHVKKDL
;
A
#
# COMPACT_ATOMS: atom_id res chain seq x y z
N MET A 1 -3.68 37.75 -21.51
CA MET A 1 -3.17 36.97 -20.37
C MET A 1 -4.22 35.92 -20.08
N ASP A 2 -4.04 34.70 -20.55
CA ASP A 2 -4.97 33.61 -20.28
C ASP A 2 -4.78 33.17 -18.82
N PRO A 3 -5.74 33.41 -17.91
CA PRO A 3 -5.63 32.96 -16.51
C PRO A 3 -5.67 31.43 -16.38
N TYR A 4 -5.70 30.71 -17.50
CA TYR A 4 -5.78 29.26 -17.59
C TYR A 4 -4.47 28.56 -18.01
N ALA A 5 -3.43 29.31 -18.37
CA ALA A 5 -2.21 28.73 -18.96
C ALA A 5 -1.33 27.95 -17.96
N ASP A 6 -1.35 28.28 -16.66
CA ASP A 6 -0.41 27.71 -15.67
C ASP A 6 -1.07 26.92 -14.52
N SER A 7 -2.39 26.72 -14.56
CA SER A 7 -3.02 25.86 -13.56
C SER A 7 -2.79 24.40 -13.96
N VAL A 8 -1.82 23.74 -13.32
CA VAL A 8 -1.72 22.28 -13.35
C VAL A 8 -3.09 21.75 -12.93
N SER A 9 -3.84 21.23 -13.90
CA SER A 9 -5.22 20.82 -13.61
C SER A 9 -5.17 19.72 -12.55
N LEU A 10 -5.95 19.88 -11.48
CA LEU A 10 -6.03 18.92 -10.39
C LEU A 10 -6.22 17.48 -10.93
N TRP A 11 -7.00 17.36 -12.00
CA TRP A 11 -7.23 16.15 -12.78
C TRP A 11 -5.96 15.50 -13.33
N ARG A 12 -5.04 16.31 -13.86
CA ARG A 12 -3.75 15.83 -14.34
C ARG A 12 -2.93 15.28 -13.19
N VAL A 13 -2.86 15.99 -12.06
CA VAL A 13 -2.13 15.51 -10.86
C VAL A 13 -2.72 14.20 -10.35
N LEU A 14 -4.04 14.09 -10.29
CA LEU A 14 -4.72 12.87 -9.86
C LEU A 14 -4.37 11.70 -10.78
N ALA A 15 -4.47 11.90 -12.09
CA ALA A 15 -4.19 10.86 -13.08
C ALA A 15 -2.71 10.46 -13.13
N THR A 16 -1.77 11.42 -13.03
CA THR A 16 -0.34 11.14 -13.21
C THR A 16 0.38 10.79 -11.93
N VAL A 17 -0.12 11.19 -10.77
CA VAL A 17 0.55 10.98 -9.47
C VAL A 17 -0.29 10.07 -8.58
N PHE A 18 -1.54 10.44 -8.27
CA PHE A 18 -2.32 9.73 -7.25
C PHE A 18 -2.86 8.38 -7.69
N LEU A 19 -3.03 8.13 -8.98
CA LEU A 19 -3.50 6.84 -9.50
C LEU A 19 -2.37 5.80 -9.64
N PRO A 20 -1.21 6.09 -10.28
CA PRO A 20 -0.19 5.06 -10.48
C PRO A 20 0.49 4.63 -9.18
N ILE A 21 0.68 5.54 -8.22
CA ILE A 21 1.37 5.22 -6.95
C ILE A 21 0.70 4.04 -6.21
N PRO A 22 -0.60 4.08 -5.86
CA PRO A 22 -1.21 2.99 -5.14
C PRO A 22 -1.29 1.70 -5.95
N VAL A 23 -1.46 1.79 -7.28
CA VAL A 23 -1.48 0.61 -8.16
C VAL A 23 -0.12 -0.08 -8.19
N ILE A 24 0.97 0.68 -8.33
CA ILE A 24 2.34 0.14 -8.32
C ILE A 24 2.65 -0.46 -6.96
N LEU A 25 2.35 0.24 -5.86
CA LEU A 25 2.59 -0.27 -4.50
C LEU A 25 1.77 -1.54 -4.22
N ALA A 26 0.50 -1.57 -4.63
CA ALA A 26 -0.35 -2.75 -4.47
C ALA A 26 0.19 -3.93 -5.29
N THR A 27 0.61 -3.70 -6.54
CA THR A 27 1.19 -4.75 -7.40
C THR A 27 2.47 -5.32 -6.80
N ILE A 28 3.34 -4.43 -6.30
CA ILE A 28 4.58 -4.82 -5.64
C ILE A 28 4.30 -5.65 -4.38
N LEU A 29 3.30 -5.26 -3.57
CA LEU A 29 2.90 -5.99 -2.36
C LEU A 29 2.22 -7.33 -2.66
N SER A 30 1.50 -7.44 -3.79
CA SER A 30 0.85 -8.68 -4.22
C SER A 30 1.80 -9.66 -4.88
N THR A 31 2.96 -9.20 -5.36
CA THR A 31 3.94 -10.06 -6.04
C THR A 31 4.70 -10.90 -5.02
N PRO A 32 4.76 -12.23 -5.17
CA PRO A 32 5.58 -13.08 -4.32
C PRO A 32 7.08 -12.82 -4.61
N ALA A 33 7.71 -12.01 -3.76
CA ALA A 33 9.13 -11.68 -3.88
C ALA A 33 9.99 -12.52 -2.92
N PRO A 34 11.29 -12.74 -3.23
CA PRO A 34 12.22 -13.35 -2.29
C PRO A 34 12.32 -12.52 -1.02
N ARG A 35 12.53 -13.18 0.14
CA ARG A 35 12.42 -12.59 1.48
C ARG A 35 13.11 -11.22 1.61
N ASN A 36 14.36 -11.14 1.19
CA ASN A 36 15.16 -9.89 1.27
C ASN A 36 14.55 -8.72 0.49
N VAL A 37 13.91 -8.99 -0.67
CA VAL A 37 13.27 -7.95 -1.48
C VAL A 37 11.95 -7.55 -0.84
N ARG A 38 11.18 -8.55 -0.38
CA ARG A 38 9.90 -8.33 0.30
C ARG A 38 10.07 -7.43 1.53
N ASP A 39 11.08 -7.67 2.36
CA ASP A 39 11.28 -6.90 3.59
C ASP A 39 11.64 -5.43 3.29
N ARG A 40 12.47 -5.19 2.25
CA ARG A 40 12.79 -3.83 1.79
C ARG A 40 11.58 -3.11 1.21
N VAL A 41 10.77 -3.83 0.43
CA VAL A 41 9.52 -3.33 -0.13
C VAL A 41 8.54 -2.95 0.96
N LEU A 42 8.34 -3.83 1.94
CA LEU A 42 7.44 -3.59 3.06
C LEU A 42 7.92 -2.42 3.91
N TRP A 43 9.22 -2.33 4.18
CA TRP A 43 9.81 -1.20 4.86
C TRP A 43 9.59 0.11 4.08
N PHE A 44 9.78 0.10 2.76
CA PHE A 44 9.55 1.26 1.91
C PHE A 44 8.06 1.67 1.92
N VAL A 45 7.16 0.70 1.75
CA VAL A 45 5.70 0.90 1.82
C VAL A 45 5.31 1.49 3.17
N GLU A 46 5.77 0.91 4.29
CA GLU A 46 5.52 1.42 5.64
C GLU A 46 6.03 2.86 5.79
N LYS A 47 7.19 3.19 5.21
CA LYS A 47 7.73 4.56 5.25
C LYS A 47 6.93 5.55 4.42
N VAL A 48 6.46 5.13 3.25
CA VAL A 48 5.65 5.98 2.37
C VAL A 48 4.24 6.19 2.94
N LEU A 49 3.58 5.12 3.40
CA LEU A 49 2.23 5.21 3.97
C LEU A 49 2.23 5.80 5.38
N GLY A 50 3.22 5.44 6.18
CA GLY A 50 3.43 5.89 7.55
C GLY A 50 4.12 7.25 7.65
N PHE A 51 4.35 7.94 6.53
CA PHE A 51 4.84 9.31 6.57
C PHE A 51 3.78 10.20 7.25
N GLU A 52 4.12 10.68 8.43
CA GLU A 52 3.28 11.58 9.22
C GLU A 52 3.44 13.00 8.68
N VAL A 53 2.45 13.49 7.91
CA VAL A 53 2.47 14.88 7.43
C VAL A 53 2.34 15.83 8.61
N ARG A 54 1.44 15.51 9.54
CA ARG A 54 1.23 16.22 10.81
C ARG A 54 0.45 15.29 11.73
N ARG A 55 1.02 14.82 12.85
CA ARG A 55 0.27 13.98 13.81
C ARG A 55 -1.09 14.62 14.14
N PRO A 56 -2.23 13.90 14.01
CA PRO A 56 -2.41 12.46 13.77
C PRO A 56 -2.62 12.01 12.30
N PHE A 57 -2.40 12.89 11.32
CA PHE A 57 -2.69 12.64 9.91
C PHE A 57 -1.53 11.95 9.17
N LEU A 58 -1.75 10.69 8.79
CA LEU A 58 -0.89 9.93 7.88
C LEU A 58 -1.17 10.28 6.41
N VAL A 59 -0.18 10.14 5.53
CA VAL A 59 -0.32 10.36 4.08
C VAL A 59 -1.53 9.63 3.50
N ILE A 60 -1.81 8.40 3.93
CA ILE A 60 -2.95 7.64 3.42
C ILE A 60 -4.30 8.31 3.70
N HIS A 61 -4.46 8.95 4.86
CA HIS A 61 -5.69 9.67 5.20
C HIS A 61 -5.82 10.92 4.34
N VAL A 62 -4.71 11.64 4.11
CA VAL A 62 -4.70 12.81 3.23
C VAL A 62 -5.03 12.41 1.79
N ALA A 63 -4.44 11.32 1.29
CA ALA A 63 -4.72 10.81 -0.04
C ALA A 63 -6.18 10.36 -0.21
N LEU A 64 -6.74 9.64 0.77
CA LEU A 64 -8.15 9.25 0.78
C LEU A 64 -9.08 10.46 0.86
N LEU A 65 -8.74 11.46 1.67
CA LEU A 65 -9.51 12.70 1.78
C LEU A 65 -9.50 13.46 0.44
N VAL A 66 -8.32 13.67 -0.15
CA VAL A 66 -8.16 14.39 -1.41
C VAL A 66 -8.89 13.68 -2.56
N THR A 67 -8.71 12.37 -2.70
CA THR A 67 -9.38 11.58 -3.74
C THR A 67 -10.89 11.48 -3.51
N GLY A 68 -11.34 11.38 -2.26
CA GLY A 68 -12.76 11.43 -1.88
C GLY A 68 -13.41 12.78 -2.16
N CYS A 69 -12.78 13.88 -1.75
CA CYS A 69 -13.25 15.24 -2.07
C CYS A 69 -13.28 15.47 -3.58
N SER A 70 -12.29 14.98 -4.33
CA SER A 70 -12.27 15.06 -5.79
C SER A 70 -13.41 14.28 -6.44
N LEU A 71 -13.73 13.09 -5.93
CA LEU A 71 -14.88 12.31 -6.39
C LEU A 71 -16.18 13.08 -6.16
N LEU A 72 -16.38 13.61 -4.95
CA LEU A 72 -17.56 14.40 -4.61
C LEU A 72 -17.67 15.66 -5.48
N ALA A 73 -16.55 16.34 -5.76
CA ALA A 73 -16.50 17.50 -6.62
C ALA A 73 -16.94 17.22 -8.07
N THR A 74 -16.86 15.97 -8.54
CA THR A 74 -17.31 15.58 -9.89
C THR A 74 -18.79 15.23 -9.98
N LEU A 75 -19.43 14.88 -8.87
CA LEU A 75 -20.83 14.42 -8.88
C LEU A 75 -21.79 15.53 -9.34
N ALA A 76 -21.63 16.75 -8.81
CA ALA A 76 -22.54 17.85 -9.15
C ALA A 76 -22.44 18.27 -10.64
N PRO A 77 -21.24 18.53 -11.21
CA PRO A 77 -21.10 18.83 -12.63
C PRO A 77 -21.58 17.68 -13.54
N MET A 78 -21.33 16.42 -13.16
CA MET A 78 -21.80 15.26 -13.92
C MET A 78 -23.34 15.17 -13.92
N ALA A 79 -23.97 15.35 -12.75
CA ALA A 79 -25.43 15.35 -12.63
C ALA A 79 -26.07 16.52 -13.38
N GLN A 80 -25.43 17.70 -13.35
CA GLN A 80 -25.89 18.87 -14.09
C GLN A 80 -25.80 18.65 -15.60
N ALA A 81 -24.64 18.23 -16.11
CA ALA A 81 -24.45 17.95 -17.54
C ALA A 81 -25.43 16.88 -18.05
N GLN A 82 -25.76 15.89 -17.22
CA GLN A 82 -26.79 14.90 -17.54
C GLN A 82 -28.16 15.59 -17.65
N ARG A 83 -28.59 16.38 -16.66
CA ARG A 83 -29.88 17.09 -16.68
C ARG A 83 -30.02 18.03 -17.89
N ASP A 84 -28.96 18.76 -18.21
CA ASP A 84 -28.93 19.67 -19.37
C ASP A 84 -29.14 18.90 -20.68
N LEU A 85 -28.53 17.72 -20.81
CA LEU A 85 -28.71 16.83 -21.95
C LEU A 85 -30.14 16.29 -22.06
N TRP A 86 -30.79 15.95 -20.93
CA TRP A 86 -32.21 15.54 -20.92
C TRP A 86 -33.14 16.70 -21.31
N ALA A 87 -32.87 17.91 -20.84
CA ALA A 87 -33.68 19.09 -21.14
C ALA A 87 -33.62 19.52 -22.61
N LEU A 88 -32.52 19.19 -23.29
CA LEU A 88 -32.30 19.53 -24.70
C LEU A 88 -32.63 18.39 -25.67
N HIS A 89 -33.08 17.23 -25.16
CA HIS A 89 -33.46 16.09 -25.99
C HIS A 89 -34.54 16.47 -27.03
N ASP A 90 -35.42 17.41 -26.70
CA ASP A 90 -36.49 17.89 -27.60
C ASP A 90 -36.06 19.04 -28.53
N LYS A 91 -34.90 19.68 -28.32
CA LYS A 91 -34.44 20.83 -29.11
C LYS A 91 -33.36 20.41 -30.11
N ARG A 92 -33.74 20.40 -31.40
CA ARG A 92 -33.03 19.82 -32.55
C ARG A 92 -31.71 20.47 -33.01
N ASP A 93 -31.06 21.35 -32.26
CA ASP A 93 -29.78 21.93 -32.75
C ASP A 93 -28.62 20.94 -32.54
N PRO A 94 -28.12 20.27 -33.61
CA PRO A 94 -27.08 19.26 -33.49
C PRO A 94 -25.78 19.84 -32.92
N ASN A 95 -25.49 21.12 -33.15
CA ASN A 95 -24.25 21.73 -32.69
C ASN A 95 -24.22 21.88 -31.17
N ILE A 96 -25.34 22.26 -30.56
CA ILE A 96 -25.47 22.38 -29.10
C ILE A 96 -25.38 21.01 -28.43
N VAL A 97 -26.01 20.00 -29.05
CA VAL A 97 -25.97 18.61 -28.56
C VAL A 97 -24.53 18.10 -28.52
N VAL A 98 -23.74 18.29 -29.58
CA VAL A 98 -22.33 17.86 -29.62
C VAL A 98 -21.51 18.56 -28.52
N LEU A 99 -21.72 19.86 -28.30
CA LEU A 99 -21.03 20.60 -27.24
C LEU A 99 -21.33 20.00 -25.86
N LEU A 100 -22.60 19.73 -25.55
CA LEU A 100 -23.01 19.17 -24.26
C LEU A 100 -22.55 17.73 -24.05
N LEU A 101 -22.60 16.90 -25.09
CA LEU A 101 -22.00 15.57 -25.03
C LEU A 101 -20.51 15.66 -24.71
N SER A 102 -19.77 16.58 -25.34
CA SER A 102 -18.34 16.75 -25.08
C SER A 102 -18.06 17.15 -23.62
N GLN A 103 -18.90 18.00 -23.03
CA GLN A 103 -18.78 18.40 -21.63
C GLN A 103 -19.11 17.22 -20.70
N LYS A 104 -20.21 16.51 -20.96
CA LYS A 104 -20.59 15.30 -20.22
C LYS A 104 -19.46 14.28 -20.20
N PHE A 105 -18.88 13.95 -21.36
CA PHE A 105 -17.78 12.99 -21.44
C PHE A 105 -16.54 13.43 -20.65
N ARG A 106 -16.23 14.72 -20.60
CA ARG A 106 -15.12 15.24 -19.76
C ARG A 106 -15.41 15.05 -18.28
N HIS A 107 -16.63 15.36 -17.83
CA HIS A 107 -17.03 15.18 -16.43
C HIS A 107 -17.07 13.71 -16.03
N GLU A 108 -17.60 12.86 -16.90
CA GLU A 108 -17.64 11.40 -16.70
C GLU A 108 -16.24 10.81 -16.60
N ARG A 109 -15.32 11.18 -17.51
CA ARG A 109 -13.93 10.73 -17.43
C ARG A 109 -13.27 11.17 -16.11
N ASN A 110 -13.46 12.42 -15.69
CA ASN A 110 -12.91 12.92 -14.44
C ASN A 110 -13.47 12.17 -13.23
N PHE A 111 -14.78 11.87 -13.24
CA PHE A 111 -15.42 11.02 -12.24
C PHE A 111 -14.78 9.63 -12.17
N TRP A 112 -14.62 8.96 -13.31
CA TRP A 112 -13.99 7.64 -13.36
C TRP A 112 -12.55 7.65 -12.84
N ILE A 113 -11.76 8.66 -13.21
CA ILE A 113 -10.38 8.81 -12.71
C ILE A 113 -10.36 8.97 -11.18
N SER A 114 -11.21 9.82 -10.61
CA SER A 114 -11.33 9.98 -9.15
C SER A 114 -11.77 8.69 -8.47
N LEU A 115 -12.75 7.98 -9.05
CA LEU A 115 -13.27 6.74 -8.50
C LEU A 115 -12.19 5.65 -8.51
N TYR A 116 -11.46 5.48 -9.61
CA TYR A 116 -10.35 4.53 -9.70
C TYR A 116 -9.21 4.89 -8.76
N SER A 117 -8.88 6.17 -8.62
CA SER A 117 -7.85 6.60 -7.68
C SER A 117 -8.27 6.29 -6.23
N LEU A 118 -9.49 6.64 -5.83
CA LEU A 118 -10.00 6.36 -4.48
C LEU A 118 -10.02 4.86 -4.19
N THR A 119 -10.56 4.06 -5.11
CA THR A 119 -10.61 2.60 -4.96
C THR A 119 -9.21 1.98 -4.90
N ALA A 120 -8.25 2.45 -5.69
CA ALA A 120 -6.86 1.99 -5.61
C ALA A 120 -6.23 2.28 -4.24
N TRP A 121 -6.47 3.46 -3.67
CA TRP A 121 -6.00 3.80 -2.32
C TRP A 121 -6.65 2.94 -1.23
N VAL A 122 -7.95 2.66 -1.35
CA VAL A 122 -8.66 1.75 -0.43
C VAL A 122 -8.11 0.32 -0.52
N VAL A 123 -7.92 -0.19 -1.74
CA VAL A 123 -7.31 -1.53 -1.95
C VAL A 123 -5.92 -1.59 -1.35
N LEU A 124 -5.09 -0.57 -1.59
CA LEU A 124 -3.75 -0.49 -0.99
C LEU A 124 -3.81 -0.52 0.54
N LEU A 125 -4.75 0.22 1.16
CA LEU A 125 -4.94 0.23 2.61
C LEU A 125 -5.26 -1.18 3.13
N VAL A 126 -6.19 -1.89 2.48
CA VAL A 126 -6.60 -3.24 2.88
C VAL A 126 -5.44 -4.21 2.72
N VAL A 127 -4.77 -4.20 1.56
CA VAL A 127 -3.62 -5.07 1.29
C VAL A 127 -2.50 -4.82 2.31
N HIS A 128 -2.24 -3.56 2.64
CA HIS A 128 -1.24 -3.19 3.63
C HIS A 128 -1.59 -3.73 5.03
N ARG A 129 -2.85 -3.55 5.48
CA ARG A 129 -3.32 -4.07 6.77
C ARG A 129 -3.20 -5.59 6.86
N VAL A 130 -3.69 -6.30 5.83
CA VAL A 130 -3.64 -7.77 5.80
C VAL A 130 -2.20 -8.28 5.81
N ASN A 131 -1.29 -7.63 5.08
CA ASN A 131 0.12 -8.01 5.13
C ASN A 131 0.72 -7.77 6.51
N ARG A 132 0.43 -6.62 7.13
CA ARG A 132 0.91 -6.30 8.48
C ARG A 132 0.48 -7.35 9.51
N GLU A 133 -0.81 -7.68 9.55
CA GLU A 133 -1.37 -8.69 10.45
C GLU A 133 -0.73 -10.07 10.21
N LYS A 134 -0.55 -10.46 8.93
CA LYS A 134 0.09 -11.73 8.57
C LYS A 134 1.53 -11.82 9.08
N HIS A 135 2.28 -10.72 9.01
CA HIS A 135 3.65 -10.67 9.50
C HIS A 135 3.73 -10.69 11.03
N GLU A 136 2.83 -9.99 11.70
CA GLU A 136 2.72 -10.00 13.16
C GLU A 136 2.39 -11.39 13.68
N LEU A 137 1.38 -12.05 13.10
CA LEU A 137 1.00 -13.42 13.47
C LEU A 137 2.13 -14.43 13.20
N ARG A 138 2.88 -14.26 12.11
CA ARG A 138 4.07 -15.11 11.83
C ARG A 138 5.17 -14.88 12.85
N GLY A 139 5.41 -13.63 13.24
CA GLY A 139 6.35 -13.28 14.31
C GLY A 139 5.97 -13.94 15.63
N GLN A 140 4.70 -13.82 16.03
CA GLN A 140 4.19 -14.45 17.25
C GLN A 140 4.31 -15.98 17.22
N LEU A 141 3.97 -16.62 16.09
CA LEU A 141 4.13 -18.08 15.94
C LEU A 141 5.59 -18.52 16.06
N LEU A 142 6.52 -17.81 15.44
CA LEU A 142 7.96 -18.11 15.54
C LEU A 142 8.49 -17.88 16.96
N ALA A 143 8.01 -16.84 17.64
CA ALA A 143 8.37 -16.57 19.03
C ALA A 143 7.89 -17.71 19.95
N LEU A 144 6.64 -18.17 19.78
CA LEU A 144 6.09 -19.30 20.53
C LEU A 144 6.82 -20.62 20.25
N GLN A 145 7.45 -20.78 19.09
CA GLN A 145 8.30 -21.92 18.74
C GLN A 145 9.72 -21.84 19.34
N GLY A 146 10.02 -20.84 20.16
CA GLY A 146 11.36 -20.62 20.73
C GLY A 146 12.37 -20.03 19.73
N ARG A 147 11.94 -19.68 18.51
CA ARG A 147 12.78 -19.07 17.46
C ARG A 147 12.71 -17.55 17.53
N GLY A 148 13.00 -17.00 18.71
CA GLY A 148 12.89 -15.56 18.99
C GLY A 148 13.69 -14.66 18.04
N ASP A 149 14.87 -15.11 17.60
CA ASP A 149 15.72 -14.34 16.68
C ASP A 149 15.12 -14.26 15.27
N GLU A 150 14.43 -15.31 14.83
CA GLU A 150 13.73 -15.32 13.55
C GLU A 150 12.42 -14.55 13.60
N ALA A 151 11.72 -14.63 14.73
CA ALA A 151 10.54 -13.81 15.00
C ALA A 151 10.89 -12.32 14.98
N ALA A 152 11.98 -11.93 15.65
CA ALA A 152 12.46 -10.55 15.66
C ALA A 152 12.80 -10.06 14.24
N ARG A 153 13.42 -10.90 13.40
CA ARG A 153 13.69 -10.56 12.00
C ARG A 153 12.40 -10.37 11.18
N GLU A 154 11.39 -11.23 11.36
CA GLU A 154 10.14 -11.14 10.58
C GLU A 154 9.33 -9.88 10.93
N VAL A 155 9.43 -9.38 12.17
CA VAL A 155 8.70 -8.18 12.64
C VAL A 155 9.57 -6.91 12.59
N GLY A 156 10.85 -7.02 12.17
CA GLY A 156 11.80 -5.92 12.23
C GLY A 156 11.43 -4.66 11.45
N PHE A 157 10.63 -4.81 10.39
CA PHE A 157 10.11 -3.66 9.65
C PHE A 157 9.15 -2.77 10.48
N MET A 158 8.52 -3.31 11.53
CA MET A 158 7.64 -2.55 12.45
C MET A 158 8.44 -1.70 13.45
N GLY A 159 9.75 -1.92 13.55
CA GLY A 159 10.67 -1.11 14.35
C GLY A 159 11.22 -1.83 15.59
N ARG A 160 12.25 -1.20 16.18
CA ARG A 160 13.07 -1.79 17.25
C ARG A 160 12.30 -2.21 18.51
N SER A 161 11.17 -1.57 18.80
CA SER A 161 10.33 -1.95 19.95
C SER A 161 9.68 -3.32 19.74
N ALA A 162 9.13 -3.55 18.55
CA ALA A 162 8.47 -4.81 18.21
C ALA A 162 9.49 -5.96 18.11
N GLU A 163 10.70 -5.69 17.60
CA GLU A 163 11.81 -6.66 17.61
C GLU A 163 12.17 -7.10 19.04
N ALA A 164 12.32 -6.13 19.95
CA ALA A 164 12.67 -6.40 21.34
C ALA A 164 11.58 -7.20 22.05
N GLU A 165 10.31 -6.90 21.78
CA GLU A 165 9.15 -7.63 22.31
C GLU A 165 9.14 -9.09 21.83
N MET A 166 9.30 -9.32 20.52
CA MET A 166 9.33 -10.68 19.95
C MET A 166 10.52 -11.50 20.45
N CYS A 167 11.69 -10.88 20.62
CA CYS A 167 12.86 -11.54 21.20
C CYS A 167 12.62 -11.95 22.67
N ARG A 168 11.97 -11.09 23.46
CA ARG A 168 11.58 -11.40 24.84
C ARG A 168 10.58 -12.55 24.89
N MET A 169 9.55 -12.51 24.05
CA MET A 169 8.56 -13.60 23.96
C MET A 169 9.22 -14.93 23.58
N GLY A 170 10.16 -14.91 22.62
CA GLY A 170 10.89 -16.11 22.20
C GLY A 170 11.75 -16.72 23.30
N LYS A 171 12.47 -15.90 24.08
CA LYS A 171 13.27 -16.37 25.22
C LYS A 171 12.39 -16.97 26.31
N ALA A 172 11.29 -16.30 26.65
CA ALA A 172 10.33 -16.80 27.64
C ALA A 172 9.68 -18.12 27.20
N ALA A 173 9.39 -18.29 25.90
CA ALA A 173 8.84 -19.53 25.36
C ALA A 173 9.87 -20.69 25.38
N ALA A 174 11.15 -20.40 25.14
CA ALA A 174 12.23 -21.39 25.19
C ALA A 174 12.51 -21.88 26.62
N GLU A 175 12.38 -20.99 27.62
CA GLU A 175 12.59 -21.30 29.04
C GLU A 175 11.36 -21.97 29.71
N GLY A 176 10.21 -21.95 29.06
CA GLY A 176 8.97 -22.55 29.57
C GLY A 176 8.89 -24.08 29.43
N PRO A 177 8.01 -24.75 30.21
CA PRO A 177 7.89 -26.22 30.25
C PRO A 177 7.50 -26.87 28.91
N LEU A 178 6.93 -26.11 27.98
CA LEU A 178 6.62 -26.55 26.60
C LEU A 178 7.83 -26.42 25.64
N GLY A 179 8.76 -25.48 25.89
CA GLY A 179 9.93 -25.24 25.06
C GLY A 179 10.95 -26.38 25.11
N ALA A 180 11.09 -27.02 26.27
CA ALA A 180 11.96 -28.19 26.44
C ALA A 180 11.54 -29.40 25.58
N SER A 181 10.24 -29.53 25.27
CA SER A 181 9.70 -30.66 24.49
C SER A 181 9.74 -30.41 22.98
N VAL A 182 9.56 -29.16 22.52
CA VAL A 182 9.61 -28.79 21.09
C VAL A 182 11.05 -28.72 20.56
N THR A 183 12.00 -28.27 21.39
CA THR A 183 13.43 -28.20 21.00
C THR A 183 14.04 -29.59 20.77
N ALA A 184 13.47 -30.64 21.37
CA ALA A 184 13.88 -32.03 21.16
C ALA A 184 13.42 -32.62 19.81
N LEU A 185 12.46 -32.00 19.11
CA LEU A 185 11.84 -32.50 17.87
C LEU A 185 12.33 -31.81 16.60
N VAL A 186 13.05 -30.69 16.69
CA VAL A 186 13.63 -30.02 15.52
C VAL A 186 15.08 -30.51 15.36
N PRO A 187 15.40 -31.31 14.32
CA PRO A 187 16.77 -31.75 14.11
C PRO A 187 17.67 -30.54 13.85
N PRO A 188 18.89 -30.50 14.42
CA PRO A 188 19.82 -29.40 14.20
C PRO A 188 20.11 -29.30 12.69
N SER A 189 19.78 -28.15 12.09
CA SER A 189 20.15 -27.88 10.71
C SER A 189 21.67 -27.83 10.63
N GLY A 190 22.27 -28.92 10.14
CA GLY A 190 23.71 -29.08 10.01
C GLY A 190 24.32 -27.91 9.23
N GLY A 191 25.12 -27.10 9.93
CA GLY A 191 26.01 -26.14 9.32
C GLY A 191 27.04 -26.89 8.49
N SER A 192 26.90 -26.86 7.17
CA SER A 192 27.99 -27.21 6.26
C SER A 192 28.98 -26.06 6.26
N GLY A 193 29.92 -26.13 7.21
CA GLY A 193 31.17 -25.39 7.12
C GLY A 193 32.00 -25.96 5.98
N SER A 194 32.15 -25.21 4.89
CA SER A 194 33.19 -25.45 3.90
C SER A 194 34.16 -24.27 3.94
N GLN A 195 35.09 -24.32 4.91
CA GLN A 195 36.34 -23.57 4.86
C GLN A 195 37.26 -24.26 3.84
N GLY A 196 37.24 -23.78 2.60
CA GLY A 196 38.25 -24.14 1.59
C GLY A 196 39.53 -23.32 1.81
N HIS A 197 40.43 -23.83 2.65
CA HIS A 197 41.77 -23.26 2.85
C HIS A 197 42.69 -23.75 1.71
N VAL A 198 42.88 -22.94 0.66
CA VAL A 198 43.86 -23.21 -0.40
C VAL A 198 45.20 -22.57 -0.01
N LYS A 199 46.14 -23.41 0.44
CA LYS A 199 47.57 -23.08 0.48
C LYS A 199 48.10 -23.00 -0.95
N LYS A 200 48.79 -21.91 -1.29
CA LYS A 200 49.65 -21.83 -2.47
C LYS A 200 51.09 -21.74 -1.97
N ASP A 201 51.80 -22.85 -2.10
CA ASP A 201 53.26 -22.90 -2.06
C ASP A 201 53.72 -23.22 -3.50
N LEU A 202 54.34 -22.25 -4.17
CA LEU A 202 55.36 -22.33 -5.22
C LEU A 202 55.57 -20.95 -5.85
#